data_AF-A0A8I0DKE4-F1
#
_entry.id   AF-A0A8I0DKE4-F1
#
_cell.length_a   1.000
_cell.length_b   1.000
_cell.length_c   1.000
_cell.angle_alpha   90.00
_cell.angle_beta   90.00
_cell.angle_gamma   90.00
#
_symmetry.space_group_name_H-M   'P 1'
#
loop_
_entity.id
_entity.type
_entity.pdbx_description
1 polymer ?
#
loop_
_entity_poly.entity_id
_entity_poly.type
_entity_poly.pdbx_seq_one_letter_code
_entity_poly.pdbx_strand_id
1 'polypeptide(L)'
;MKSLNMEQLILNYVENNITEEIKEEFINAAIHFIINEDNCSQADIMRIKYRFKKIKSQEIIDYLKLCSTYGYIIYRSVILNLIEESMKSRCCEVIIEISNELTKYVTMESDEDQLHKNIELAISKLYISDNCNKVVLEKFKTCNFNF
;
A
#
# COMPACT_ATOMS: atom_id res chain seq x y z
N MET A 1 -2.22 16.06 -21.80
CA MET A 1 -1.34 15.12 -21.06
C MET A 1 -1.57 13.74 -21.65
N LYS A 2 -0.52 12.95 -21.93
CA LYS A 2 -0.68 11.51 -22.20
C LYS A 2 -1.15 10.87 -20.89
N SER A 3 -2.20 10.06 -20.93
CA SER A 3 -2.51 9.17 -19.82
C SER A 3 -1.35 8.17 -19.69
N LEU A 4 -0.73 8.15 -18.53
CA LEU A 4 0.20 7.10 -18.16
C LEU A 4 -0.62 5.92 -17.65
N ASN A 5 -0.18 4.69 -17.95
CA ASN A 5 -0.79 3.53 -17.30
C ASN A 5 -0.43 3.54 -15.80
N MET A 6 -1.18 2.79 -14.99
CA MET A 6 -1.02 2.82 -13.53
C MET A 6 0.40 2.44 -13.09
N GLU A 7 1.01 1.47 -13.77
CA GLU A 7 2.38 1.04 -13.51
C GLU A 7 3.39 2.19 -13.73
N GLN A 8 3.30 2.91 -14.85
CA GLN A 8 4.17 4.05 -15.12
C GLN A 8 3.99 5.18 -14.10
N LEU A 9 2.76 5.41 -13.63
CA LEU A 9 2.51 6.39 -12.57
C LEU A 9 3.18 5.99 -11.26
N ILE A 10 3.09 4.72 -10.88
CA ILE A 10 3.75 4.19 -9.68
C ILE A 10 5.27 4.34 -9.80
N LEU A 11 5.86 3.85 -10.89
CA LEU A 11 7.31 3.91 -11.09
C LEU A 11 7.80 5.35 -11.09
N ASN A 12 7.15 6.24 -11.84
CA ASN A 12 7.52 7.66 -11.88
C ASN A 12 7.42 8.31 -10.50
N TYR A 13 6.40 8.00 -9.71
CA TYR A 13 6.26 8.56 -8.36
C TYR A 13 7.35 8.03 -7.43
N VAL A 14 7.60 6.73 -7.44
CA VAL A 14 8.63 6.10 -6.59
C VAL A 14 10.02 6.63 -6.92
N GLU A 15 10.33 6.83 -8.20
CA GLU A 15 11.64 7.33 -8.63
C GLU A 15 11.82 8.83 -8.40
N ASN A 16 10.82 9.65 -8.71
CA ASN A 16 10.98 11.11 -8.76
C ASN A 16 10.48 11.83 -7.50
N ASN A 17 9.60 11.21 -6.70
CA ASN A 17 8.98 11.86 -5.55
C ASN A 17 9.43 11.26 -4.21
N ILE A 18 10.09 10.10 -4.20
CA ILE A 18 10.53 9.43 -2.98
C ILE A 18 12.06 9.38 -2.95
N THR A 19 12.68 10.32 -2.26
CA THR A 19 14.14 10.36 -2.10
C THR A 19 14.58 9.40 -0.98
N GLU A 20 15.89 9.12 -0.90
CA GLU A 20 16.45 8.29 0.17
C GLU A 20 16.25 8.88 1.57
N GLU A 21 16.16 10.20 1.68
CA GLU A 21 15.96 10.91 2.94
C GLU A 21 14.53 10.74 3.48
N ILE A 22 13.54 10.64 2.60
CA ILE A 22 12.12 10.60 2.99
C ILE A 22 11.48 9.22 2.86
N LYS A 23 12.15 8.23 2.28
CA LYS A 23 11.51 6.93 1.97
C LYS A 23 10.94 6.22 3.20
N GLU A 24 11.59 6.36 4.36
CA GLU A 24 11.11 5.76 5.61
C GLU A 24 9.91 6.54 6.18
N GLU A 25 9.96 7.87 6.17
CA GLU A 25 8.82 8.71 6.57
C GLU A 25 7.61 8.49 5.64
N PHE A 26 7.87 8.40 4.33
CA PHE A 26 6.85 8.15 3.32
C PHE A 26 6.12 6.83 3.57
N ILE A 27 6.86 5.72 3.74
CA ILE A 27 6.21 4.42 3.85
C ILE A 27 5.41 4.31 5.15
N ASN A 28 5.90 4.93 6.23
CA ASN A 28 5.17 5.04 7.49
C ASN A 28 3.89 5.88 7.32
N ALA A 29 3.96 7.06 6.69
CA ALA A 29 2.76 7.85 6.42
C ALA A 29 1.76 7.11 5.52
N ALA A 30 2.25 6.37 4.52
CA ALA A 30 1.42 5.61 3.59
C ALA A 30 0.68 4.46 4.31
N ILE A 31 1.32 3.77 5.25
CA ILE A 31 0.69 2.66 5.97
C ILE A 31 -0.37 3.17 6.97
N HIS A 32 -0.10 4.26 7.68
CA HIS A 32 -1.11 4.93 8.53
C HIS A 32 -2.31 5.40 7.70
N PHE A 33 -2.07 5.97 6.51
CA PHE A 33 -3.13 6.39 5.60
C PHE A 33 -4.01 5.22 5.15
N ILE A 34 -3.41 4.08 4.77
CA ILE A 34 -4.17 2.94 4.25
C ILE A 34 -4.92 2.16 5.34
N ILE A 35 -4.40 2.08 6.56
CA ILE A 35 -5.12 1.50 7.70
C ILE A 35 -6.30 2.39 8.13
N ASN A 36 -6.31 3.67 7.71
CA ASN A 36 -7.33 4.65 8.04
C ASN A 36 -7.57 4.71 9.55
N GLU A 37 -6.48 4.96 10.30
CA GLU A 37 -6.46 4.93 11.76
C GLU A 37 -7.50 5.83 12.42
N ASP A 38 -7.97 6.88 11.73
CA ASP A 38 -9.04 7.76 12.21
C ASP A 38 -10.35 7.00 12.52
N ASN A 39 -10.55 5.84 11.90
CA ASN A 39 -11.70 4.96 12.14
C ASN A 39 -11.41 3.83 13.13
N CYS A 40 -10.19 3.73 13.65
CA CYS A 40 -9.82 2.68 14.60
C CYS A 40 -10.17 3.06 16.04
N SER A 41 -10.68 2.08 16.81
CA SER A 41 -10.82 2.26 18.25
C SER A 41 -9.46 2.22 18.96
N GLN A 42 -9.39 2.66 20.22
CA GLN A 42 -8.16 2.52 21.03
C GLN A 42 -7.69 1.05 21.14
N ALA A 43 -8.64 0.10 21.21
CA ALA A 43 -8.32 -1.31 21.23
C ALA A 43 -7.67 -1.76 19.92
N ASP A 44 -8.14 -1.24 18.79
CA ASP A 44 -7.58 -1.54 17.47
C ASP A 44 -6.17 -0.97 17.33
N ILE A 45 -5.94 0.28 17.75
CA ILE A 45 -4.59 0.88 17.77
C ILE A 45 -3.62 0.03 18.60
N MET A 46 -4.06 -0.51 19.75
CA MET A 46 -3.24 -1.41 20.55
C MET A 46 -2.94 -2.74 19.84
N ARG A 47 -3.92 -3.32 19.14
CA ARG A 47 -3.74 -4.54 18.33
C ARG A 47 -2.79 -4.31 17.17
N ILE A 48 -2.92 -3.17 16.48
CA ILE A 48 -2.05 -2.76 15.37
C ILE A 48 -0.60 -2.70 15.84
N LYS A 49 -0.32 -1.94 16.91
CA LYS A 49 1.03 -1.84 17.49
C LYS A 49 1.58 -3.20 17.90
N TYR A 50 0.73 -4.06 18.48
CA TYR A 50 1.13 -5.41 18.82
C TYR A 50 1.45 -6.25 17.58
N ARG A 51 0.62 -6.19 16.54
CA ARG A 51 0.80 -6.94 15.30
C ARG A 51 2.10 -6.56 14.61
N PHE A 52 2.36 -5.27 14.37
CA PHE A 52 3.60 -4.82 13.72
C PHE A 52 4.87 -5.27 14.46
N LYS A 53 4.86 -5.28 15.80
CA LYS A 53 5.99 -5.80 16.61
C LYS A 53 6.19 -7.31 16.49
N LYS A 54 5.19 -8.05 16.02
CA LYS A 54 5.20 -9.52 15.95
C LYS A 54 5.38 -10.06 14.54
N ILE A 55 5.29 -9.23 13.50
CA ILE A 55 5.56 -9.66 12.13
C ILE A 55 7.03 -10.10 12.04
N LYS A 56 7.24 -11.33 11.58
CA LYS A 56 8.56 -11.90 11.33
C LYS A 56 8.78 -12.30 9.88
N SER A 57 7.70 -12.55 9.15
CA SER A 57 7.77 -12.94 7.75
C SER A 57 8.17 -11.74 6.89
N GLN A 58 9.29 -11.88 6.17
CA GLN A 58 9.73 -10.86 5.22
C GLN A 58 8.71 -10.70 4.09
N GLU A 59 8.07 -11.78 3.67
CA GLU A 59 7.02 -11.77 2.65
C GLU A 59 5.84 -10.88 3.07
N ILE A 60 5.42 -10.97 4.33
CA ILE A 60 4.35 -10.09 4.85
C ILE A 60 4.82 -8.65 4.90
N ILE A 61 6.05 -8.39 5.35
CA ILE A 61 6.62 -7.03 5.34
C ILE A 61 6.61 -6.45 3.92
N ASP A 62 6.99 -7.24 2.93
CA ASP A 62 7.01 -6.84 1.53
C ASP A 62 5.59 -6.54 1.01
N TYR A 63 4.60 -7.36 1.37
CA TYR A 63 3.20 -7.09 1.05
C TYR A 63 2.69 -5.79 1.68
N LEU A 64 2.99 -5.55 2.96
CA LEU A 64 2.63 -4.30 3.62
C LEU A 64 3.25 -3.09 2.91
N LYS A 65 4.50 -3.20 2.44
CA LYS A 65 5.18 -2.13 1.68
C LYS A 65 4.48 -1.87 0.35
N LEU A 66 4.20 -2.92 -0.42
CA LEU A 66 3.51 -2.81 -1.72
C LEU A 66 2.12 -2.19 -1.56
N CYS A 67 1.31 -2.73 -0.66
CA CYS A 67 -0.06 -2.28 -0.41
C CYS A 67 -0.11 -0.81 -0.02
N SER A 68 0.71 -0.43 0.96
CA SER A 68 0.73 0.94 1.48
C SER A 68 1.16 1.91 0.40
N THR A 69 2.21 1.57 -0.34
CA THR A 69 2.73 2.40 -1.43
C THR A 69 1.71 2.54 -2.56
N TYR A 70 1.15 1.43 -3.03
CA TYR A 70 0.17 1.43 -4.11
C TYR A 70 -1.09 2.17 -3.71
N GLY A 71 -1.68 1.83 -2.57
CA GLY A 71 -2.87 2.50 -2.07
C GLY A 71 -2.69 4.03 -2.01
N TYR A 72 -1.55 4.49 -1.49
CA TYR A 72 -1.25 5.91 -1.42
C TYR A 72 -1.08 6.56 -2.81
N ILE A 73 -0.25 5.98 -3.69
CA ILE A 73 0.01 6.56 -5.01
C ILE A 73 -1.24 6.54 -5.89
N ILE A 74 -2.02 5.47 -5.85
CA ILE A 74 -3.28 5.35 -6.59
C ILE A 74 -4.26 6.41 -6.09
N TYR A 75 -4.40 6.58 -4.78
CA TYR A 75 -5.25 7.62 -4.20
C TYR A 75 -4.84 9.01 -4.69
N ARG A 76 -3.55 9.33 -4.62
CA ARG A 76 -3.02 10.62 -5.12
C ARG A 76 -3.28 10.79 -6.61
N SER A 77 -3.15 9.72 -7.40
CA SER A 77 -3.38 9.74 -8.85
C SER A 77 -4.85 10.02 -9.19
N VAL A 78 -5.79 9.46 -8.42
CA VAL A 78 -7.22 9.73 -8.55
C VAL A 78 -7.52 11.20 -8.23
N ILE A 79 -7.10 11.68 -7.06
CA ILE A 79 -7.38 13.05 -6.58
C ILE A 79 -6.76 14.11 -7.50
N LEU A 80 -5.58 13.85 -8.04
CA LEU A 80 -4.89 14.76 -8.96
C LEU A 80 -5.33 14.59 -10.42
N ASN A 81 -6.32 13.74 -10.71
CA ASN A 81 -6.81 13.45 -12.06
C ASN A 81 -5.69 13.04 -13.05
N LEU A 82 -4.75 12.22 -12.58
CA LEU A 82 -3.61 11.72 -13.38
C LEU A 82 -3.93 10.44 -14.18
N ILE A 83 -5.07 9.82 -13.89
CA ILE A 83 -5.58 8.63 -14.57
C ILE A 83 -6.83 8.93 -15.39
N GLU A 84 -7.09 8.11 -16.40
CA GLU A 84 -8.30 8.20 -17.21
C GLU A 84 -9.56 7.96 -16.39
N GLU A 85 -10.65 8.63 -16.77
CA GLU A 85 -11.95 8.51 -16.09
C GLU A 85 -12.45 7.05 -16.00
N SER A 86 -12.21 6.28 -17.07
CA SER A 86 -12.53 4.86 -17.16
C SER A 86 -11.84 4.00 -16.08
N MET A 87 -10.68 4.45 -15.59
CA MET A 87 -9.88 3.73 -14.59
C MET A 87 -10.18 4.17 -13.16
N LYS A 88 -10.74 5.37 -12.95
CA LYS A 88 -10.96 5.93 -11.61
C LYS A 88 -11.78 5.01 -10.70
N SER A 89 -12.89 4.48 -11.20
CA SER A 89 -13.74 3.57 -10.40
C SER A 89 -12.98 2.34 -9.94
N ARG A 90 -12.16 1.76 -10.81
CA ARG A 90 -11.34 0.57 -10.50
C ARG A 90 -10.24 0.91 -9.51
N CYS A 91 -9.58 2.06 -9.67
CA CYS A 91 -8.58 2.55 -8.73
C CYS A 91 -9.18 2.76 -7.33
N CYS A 92 -10.38 3.37 -7.24
CA CYS A 92 -11.09 3.53 -5.97
C CYS A 92 -11.45 2.19 -5.33
N GLU A 93 -11.96 1.23 -6.12
CA GLU A 93 -12.26 -0.13 -5.66
C GLU A 93 -11.01 -0.78 -5.05
N VAL A 94 -9.87 -0.74 -5.76
CA VAL A 94 -8.62 -1.36 -5.29
C VAL A 94 -8.08 -0.67 -4.03
N ILE A 95 -8.16 0.66 -3.92
CA ILE A 95 -7.77 1.38 -2.70
C ILE A 95 -8.59 0.90 -1.49
N ILE A 96 -9.91 0.77 -1.66
CA ILE A 96 -10.81 0.32 -0.59
C ILE A 96 -10.52 -1.13 -0.20
N GLU A 97 -10.30 -2.01 -1.18
CA GLU A 97 -9.94 -3.40 -0.92
C GLU A 97 -8.62 -3.52 -0.18
N ILE A 98 -7.57 -2.83 -0.65
CA ILE A 98 -6.27 -2.81 0.03
C ILE A 98 -6.42 -2.29 1.46
N SER A 99 -7.13 -1.17 1.65
CA SER A 99 -7.35 -0.57 2.97
C SER A 99 -8.06 -1.53 3.92
N ASN A 100 -9.15 -2.16 3.49
CA ASN A 100 -9.91 -3.09 4.31
C ASN A 100 -9.11 -4.33 4.69
N GLU A 101 -8.41 -4.95 3.74
CA GLU A 101 -7.64 -6.17 3.99
C GLU A 101 -6.42 -5.91 4.87
N LEU A 102 -5.75 -4.77 4.66
CA LEU A 102 -4.66 -4.34 5.52
C LEU A 102 -5.15 -4.11 6.95
N THR A 103 -6.26 -3.36 7.09
CA THR A 103 -6.87 -3.04 8.39
C THR A 103 -7.25 -4.30 9.14
N LYS A 104 -7.99 -5.23 8.52
CA LYS A 104 -8.36 -6.52 9.13
C LYS A 104 -7.13 -7.30 9.62
N TYR A 105 -6.07 -7.33 8.83
CA TYR A 105 -4.86 -8.04 9.22
C TYR A 105 -4.20 -7.41 10.45
N VAL A 106 -4.03 -6.08 10.44
CA VAL A 106 -3.39 -5.37 11.54
C VAL A 106 -4.26 -5.32 12.80
N THR A 107 -5.58 -5.38 12.67
CA THR A 107 -6.53 -5.52 13.80
C THR A 107 -6.75 -6.99 14.24
N MET A 108 -6.03 -7.94 13.64
CA MET A 108 -6.08 -9.37 13.96
C MET A 108 -7.40 -10.09 13.60
N GLU A 109 -8.17 -9.54 12.68
CA GLU A 109 -9.39 -10.14 12.14
C GLU A 109 -9.12 -11.14 11.00
N SER A 110 -7.97 -11.03 10.34
CA SER A 110 -7.49 -11.97 9.31
C SER A 110 -6.07 -12.47 9.59
N ASP A 111 -5.72 -13.58 8.93
CA ASP A 111 -4.39 -14.19 8.98
C ASP A 111 -3.52 -13.80 7.75
N GLU A 112 -2.28 -14.31 7.74
CA GLU A 112 -1.29 -14.03 6.70
C GLU A 112 -1.70 -14.57 5.32
N ASP A 113 -2.30 -15.76 5.27
CA ASP A 113 -2.74 -16.40 4.02
C ASP A 113 -3.91 -15.63 3.39
N GLN A 114 -4.86 -15.18 4.23
CA GLN A 114 -5.96 -14.33 3.80
C GLN A 114 -5.47 -12.97 3.29
N LEU A 115 -4.54 -12.34 4.02
CA LEU A 115 -3.93 -11.08 3.58
C LEU A 115 -3.27 -11.24 2.21
N HIS A 116 -2.37 -12.21 2.06
CA HIS A 116 -1.64 -12.44 0.81
C HIS A 116 -2.61 -12.60 -0.35
N LYS A 117 -3.53 -13.56 -0.26
CA LYS A 117 -4.48 -13.87 -1.32
C LYS A 117 -5.33 -12.66 -1.72
N ASN A 118 -5.87 -11.94 -0.74
CA ASN A 118 -6.82 -10.87 -1.03
C ASN A 118 -6.13 -9.62 -1.60
N ILE A 119 -4.92 -9.33 -1.13
CA ILE A 119 -4.08 -8.25 -1.67
C ILE A 119 -3.65 -8.56 -3.10
N GLU A 120 -3.17 -9.77 -3.37
CA GLU A 120 -2.77 -10.18 -4.72
C GLU A 120 -3.93 -10.02 -5.70
N LEU A 121 -5.13 -10.47 -5.31
CA LEU A 121 -6.36 -10.28 -6.08
C LEU A 121 -6.66 -8.79 -6.32
N ALA A 122 -6.57 -7.94 -5.30
CA ALA A 122 -6.84 -6.51 -5.44
C ALA A 122 -5.84 -5.84 -6.41
N ILE A 123 -4.54 -6.09 -6.23
CA ILE A 123 -3.48 -5.52 -7.07
C ILE A 123 -3.57 -6.00 -8.52
N SER A 124 -3.94 -7.27 -8.74
CA SER A 124 -4.07 -7.85 -10.08
C SER A 124 -5.07 -7.10 -10.98
N LYS A 125 -6.07 -6.43 -10.40
CA LYS A 125 -7.06 -5.62 -11.13
C LYS A 125 -6.43 -4.42 -11.85
N LEU A 126 -5.24 -3.99 -11.41
CA LEU A 126 -4.53 -2.85 -11.97
C LEU A 126 -3.50 -3.23 -13.04
N TYR A 127 -3.34 -4.54 -13.32
CA TYR A 127 -2.37 -5.08 -14.28
C TYR A 127 -0.93 -4.61 -14.01
N ILE A 128 -0.57 -4.48 -12.73
CA ILE A 128 0.79 -4.11 -12.31
C ILE A 128 1.68 -5.35 -12.42
N SER A 129 2.83 -5.21 -13.08
CA SER A 129 3.77 -6.30 -13.29
C SER A 129 4.60 -6.64 -12.03
N ASP A 130 5.09 -7.88 -11.97
CA ASP A 130 6.08 -8.30 -10.96
C ASP A 130 7.36 -7.47 -11.00
N ASN A 131 7.70 -6.91 -12.16
CA ASN A 131 8.85 -6.03 -12.29
C ASN A 131 8.62 -4.72 -11.53
N CYS A 132 7.42 -4.14 -11.62
CA CYS A 132 7.05 -2.98 -10.83
C CYS A 132 7.12 -3.28 -9.33
N ASN A 133 6.61 -4.43 -8.89
CA ASN A 133 6.69 -4.87 -7.50
C ASN A 133 8.15 -4.91 -7.00
N LYS A 134 9.07 -5.47 -7.80
CA LYS A 134 10.50 -5.53 -7.46
C LYS A 134 11.13 -4.15 -7.29
N VAL A 135 10.84 -3.21 -8.19
CA VAL A 135 11.37 -1.83 -8.11
C VAL A 135 10.88 -1.15 -6.84
N VAL A 136 9.59 -1.27 -6.53
CA VAL A 136 9.00 -0.68 -5.32
C VAL A 136 9.60 -1.30 -4.05
N LEU A 137 9.74 -2.63 -4.00
CA LEU A 137 10.33 -3.32 -2.85
C LEU A 137 11.80 -2.95 -2.63
N GLU A 138 12.60 -2.89 -3.71
CA GLU A 138 14.00 -2.52 -3.58
C GLU A 138 14.16 -1.09 -3.05
N LYS A 139 13.26 -0.17 -3.42
CA LYS A 139 13.24 1.20 -2.88
C LYS A 139 13.12 1.21 -1.35
N PHE A 140 12.26 0.37 -0.79
CA PHE A 140 11.96 0.34 0.65
C PHE A 140 12.63 -0.79 1.41
N LYS A 141 13.60 -1.50 0.80
CA LYS A 141 14.22 -2.70 1.37
C LYS A 141 14.76 -2.50 2.79
N THR A 142 15.40 -1.35 3.03
CA THR A 142 16.00 -1.00 4.33
C THR A 142 15.05 -0.28 5.29
N CYS A 143 13.81 -0.01 4.88
CA CYS A 143 12.84 0.74 5.68
C CYS A 143 12.10 -0.18 6.66
N ASN A 144 11.85 0.34 7.87
CA ASN A 144 11.05 -0.31 8.90
C ASN A 144 9.71 0.41 9.08
N PHE A 145 8.74 -0.33 9.63
CA PHE A 145 7.47 0.24 10.05
C PHE A 145 7.54 0.69 11.51
N ASN A 146 7.09 1.90 11.77
CA ASN A 146 7.12 2.54 13.08
C ASN A 146 5.68 2.82 13.53
N PHE A 147 5.13 1.96 14.40
CA PHE A 147 3.80 2.07 15.04
C PHE A 147 3.89 2.14 16.57
#